data_AF-A0A6V7L405-F1
#
_entry.id   AF-A0A6V7L405-F1
#
_cell.length_a   1.000
_cell.length_b   1.000
_cell.length_c   1.000
_cell.angle_alpha   90.00
_cell.angle_beta   90.00
_cell.angle_gamma   90.00
#
_symmetry.space_group_name_H-M   'P 1'
#
loop_
_entity.id
_entity.type
_entity.pdbx_description
1 polymer ?
#
loop_
_entity_poly.entity_id
_entity_poly.type
_entity_poly.pdbx_seq_one_letter_code
_entity_poly.pdbx_strand_id
1 'polypeptide(L)'
;VESGKIDIAHHQNYARLALREVTELEEAVKIALSQVNMDETLIIVTADHSHSFTMNGYPTRGNDIFGFANNKLEPKIEPYETLSYANGPGFLYHKLNDTNSTKTWRPVEEDTNRDKPYYQFSSSMYLKDETHGGEDVGVYAI
;
A
#
# COMPACT_ATOMS: atom_id res chain seq x y z
N VAL A 1 -1.01 20.86 -8.07
CA VAL A 1 -1.58 19.58 -8.54
C VAL A 1 -1.60 18.66 -7.33
N GLU A 2 -2.74 18.05 -7.03
CA GLU A 2 -2.90 17.17 -5.86
C GLU A 2 -3.47 15.82 -6.33
N SER A 3 -2.87 14.72 -5.90
CA SER A 3 -3.40 13.36 -6.13
C SER A 3 -4.03 12.83 -4.84
N GLY A 4 -5.10 13.48 -4.38
CA GLY A 4 -5.72 13.20 -3.08
C GLY A 4 -6.35 11.81 -2.94
N LYS A 5 -6.45 11.03 -4.02
CA LYS A 5 -6.95 9.66 -3.97
C LYS A 5 -5.92 8.65 -3.45
N ILE A 6 -4.64 9.03 -3.38
CA ILE A 6 -3.60 8.23 -2.71
C ILE A 6 -4.01 8.02 -1.25
N ASP A 7 -4.33 9.11 -0.55
CA ASP A 7 -4.80 9.13 0.84
C ASP A 7 -6.08 8.32 1.04
N ILE A 8 -7.13 8.59 0.25
CA ILE A 8 -8.42 7.89 0.33
C ILE A 8 -8.25 6.37 0.14
N ALA A 9 -7.36 5.95 -0.76
CA ALA A 9 -7.09 4.53 -0.97
C ALA A 9 -6.36 3.90 0.21
N HIS A 10 -5.39 4.59 0.82
CA HIS A 10 -4.71 4.12 2.03
C HIS A 10 -5.65 3.99 3.22
N HIS A 11 -6.54 4.96 3.43
CA HIS A 11 -7.58 4.91 4.47
C HIS A 11 -8.42 3.61 4.41
N GLN A 12 -8.61 3.03 3.22
CA GLN A 12 -9.36 1.79 3.04
C GLN A 12 -8.50 0.52 2.97
N ASN A 13 -7.19 0.65 3.18
CA ASN A 13 -6.17 -0.39 2.94
C ASN A 13 -6.12 -0.92 1.49
N TYR A 14 -6.54 -0.12 0.50
CA TYR A 14 -6.48 -0.48 -0.92
C TYR A 14 -5.10 -0.15 -1.52
N ALA A 15 -4.05 -0.86 -1.08
CA ALA A 15 -2.67 -0.55 -1.50
C ALA A 15 -2.49 -0.58 -3.03
N ARG A 16 -3.22 -1.43 -3.75
CA ARG A 16 -3.21 -1.47 -5.22
C ARG A 16 -3.71 -0.18 -5.85
N LEU A 17 -4.76 0.41 -5.30
CA LEU A 17 -5.27 1.71 -5.77
C LEU A 17 -4.35 2.85 -5.33
N ALA A 18 -3.85 2.84 -4.10
CA ALA A 18 -2.93 3.87 -3.63
C ALA A 18 -1.69 3.99 -4.54
N LEU A 19 -1.02 2.86 -4.83
CA LEU A 19 0.13 2.85 -5.73
C LEU A 19 -0.22 3.19 -7.19
N ARG A 20 -1.45 2.88 -7.63
CA ARG A 20 -1.94 3.30 -8.95
C ARG A 20 -2.07 4.82 -9.03
N GLU A 21 -2.62 5.47 -8.01
CA GLU A 21 -2.77 6.94 -7.95
C GLU A 21 -1.42 7.65 -7.77
N VAL A 22 -0.43 7.02 -7.14
CA VAL A 22 0.97 7.50 -7.15
C VAL A 22 1.54 7.52 -8.56
N THR A 23 1.25 6.48 -9.36
CA THR A 23 1.70 6.43 -10.77
C THR A 23 1.04 7.54 -11.60
N GLU A 24 -0.23 7.86 -11.34
CA GLU A 24 -0.91 8.98 -12.02
C GLU A 24 -0.33 10.34 -11.62
N LEU A 25 0.07 10.52 -10.35
CA LEU A 25 0.81 11.71 -9.92
C LEU A 25 2.16 11.82 -10.64
N GLU A 26 2.89 10.72 -10.78
CA GLU A 26 4.16 10.67 -11.52
C GLU A 26 3.98 11.13 -12.97
N GLU A 27 2.93 10.65 -13.65
CA GLU A 27 2.63 11.08 -15.03
C GLU A 27 2.27 12.57 -15.11
N ALA A 28 1.50 13.10 -14.15
CA ALA A 28 1.23 14.54 -14.08
C ALA A 28 2.52 15.37 -13.90
N VAL A 29 3.47 14.91 -13.10
CA VAL A 29 4.78 15.57 -12.92
C VAL A 29 5.60 15.52 -14.21
N LYS A 30 5.65 14.38 -14.91
CA LYS A 30 6.34 14.26 -16.22
C LYS A 30 5.75 15.22 -17.25
N ILE A 31 4.43 15.33 -17.29
CA ILE A 31 3.74 16.26 -18.19
C ILE A 31 4.12 17.71 -17.84
N ALA A 32 4.10 18.09 -16.56
CA ALA A 32 4.50 19.43 -16.14
C ALA A 32 5.95 19.74 -16.55
N LEU A 33 6.89 18.82 -16.29
CA LEU A 33 8.29 18.96 -16.70
C LEU A 33 8.45 19.16 -18.22
N SER A 34 7.60 18.54 -19.04
CA SER A 34 7.64 18.70 -20.50
C SER A 34 7.03 20.00 -21.02
N GLN A 35 6.29 20.74 -20.17
CA GLN A 35 5.50 21.90 -20.57
C GLN A 35 6.01 23.23 -20.01
N VAL A 36 6.94 23.21 -19.05
CA VAL A 36 7.47 24.41 -18.43
C VAL A 36 8.92 24.66 -18.83
N ASN A 37 9.34 25.93 -18.72
CA ASN A 37 10.74 26.30 -18.82
C ASN A 37 11.38 26.23 -17.42
N MET A 38 12.36 25.34 -17.25
CA MET A 38 13.00 25.10 -15.96
C MET A 38 13.92 26.24 -15.51
N ASP A 39 14.34 27.15 -16.39
CA ASP A 39 15.12 28.33 -16.01
C ASP A 39 14.28 29.38 -15.24
N GLU A 40 12.95 29.28 -15.33
CA GLU A 40 12.01 30.21 -14.68
C GLU A 40 10.98 29.50 -13.79
N THR A 41 11.02 28.17 -13.71
CA THR A 41 10.04 27.35 -12.98
C THR A 41 10.74 26.39 -12.03
N LEU A 42 10.40 26.47 -10.74
CA LEU A 42 10.76 25.49 -9.73
C LEU A 42 9.61 24.48 -9.56
N ILE A 43 9.89 23.20 -9.70
CA ILE A 43 8.92 22.13 -9.41
C ILE A 43 9.30 21.47 -8.09
N ILE A 44 8.34 21.43 -7.16
CA ILE A 44 8.45 20.74 -5.88
C ILE A 44 7.41 19.64 -5.80
N VAL A 45 7.83 18.43 -5.43
CA VAL A 45 6.96 17.30 -5.12
C VAL A 45 7.18 16.91 -3.67
N THR A 46 6.10 16.82 -2.90
CA THR A 46 6.10 16.43 -1.49
C THR A 46 4.80 15.70 -1.17
N ALA A 47 4.75 15.07 0.00
CA ALA A 47 3.49 14.72 0.66
C ALA A 47 3.22 15.73 1.78
N ASP A 48 1.97 15.78 2.23
CA ASP A 48 1.51 16.49 3.43
C ASP A 48 1.64 15.63 4.69
N HIS A 49 1.45 14.32 4.56
CA HIS A 49 1.74 13.29 5.58
C HIS A 49 1.98 11.92 4.94
N SER A 50 2.35 10.93 5.77
CA SER A 50 2.45 9.52 5.35
C SER A 50 1.19 8.73 5.75
N HIS A 51 1.26 7.40 5.73
CA HIS A 51 0.27 6.46 6.23
C HIS A 51 0.92 5.40 7.12
N SER A 52 0.13 4.67 7.91
CA SER A 52 0.57 3.48 8.64
C SER A 52 0.82 2.27 7.72
N PHE A 53 1.24 2.53 6.49
CA PHE A 53 1.59 1.60 5.44
C PHE A 53 3.02 1.09 5.63
N THR A 54 3.22 -0.21 5.41
CA THR A 54 4.53 -0.84 5.54
C THR A 54 4.80 -1.79 4.38
N MET A 55 6.07 -1.82 3.97
CA MET A 55 6.64 -2.83 3.09
C MET A 55 7.48 -3.78 3.94
N ASN A 56 7.09 -5.04 4.05
CA ASN A 56 7.65 -5.99 5.01
C ASN A 56 8.17 -7.29 4.36
N GLY A 57 8.93 -8.04 5.16
CA GLY A 57 9.51 -9.33 4.79
C GLY A 57 10.77 -9.25 3.92
N TYR A 58 11.11 -10.36 3.27
CA TYR A 58 12.35 -10.52 2.51
C TYR A 58 12.10 -11.03 1.08
N PRO A 59 11.23 -10.36 0.29
CA PRO A 59 10.96 -10.79 -1.08
C PRO A 59 12.21 -10.68 -1.96
N THR A 60 12.37 -11.61 -2.89
CA THR A 60 13.46 -11.55 -3.88
C THR A 60 13.27 -10.35 -4.81
N ARG A 61 14.38 -9.75 -5.28
CA ARG A 61 14.32 -8.66 -6.27
C ARG A 61 13.49 -9.08 -7.50
N GLY A 62 12.57 -8.20 -7.92
CA GLY A 62 11.65 -8.46 -9.03
C GLY A 62 10.36 -9.18 -8.64
N ASN A 63 10.15 -9.47 -7.35
CA ASN A 63 8.85 -9.89 -6.84
C ASN A 63 7.78 -8.84 -7.14
N ASP A 64 6.56 -9.28 -7.45
CA ASP A 64 5.42 -8.38 -7.52
C ASP A 64 5.23 -7.72 -6.15
N ILE A 65 5.10 -6.39 -6.11
CA ILE A 65 4.90 -5.65 -4.86
C ILE A 65 3.59 -6.05 -4.17
N PHE A 66 2.60 -6.51 -4.93
CA PHE A 66 1.34 -7.07 -4.40
C PHE A 66 1.45 -8.56 -4.09
N GLY A 67 2.63 -9.16 -4.24
CA GLY A 67 2.91 -10.56 -3.96
C GLY A 67 3.16 -10.85 -2.49
N PHE A 68 3.61 -12.07 -2.23
CA PHE A 68 3.97 -12.53 -0.88
C PHE A 68 5.44 -12.25 -0.57
N ALA A 69 5.73 -12.07 0.71
CA ALA A 69 7.08 -11.80 1.20
C ALA A 69 7.70 -12.95 2.01
N ASN A 70 7.00 -14.08 2.14
CA ASN A 70 7.54 -15.29 2.75
C ASN A 70 8.66 -15.89 1.87
N ASN A 71 9.70 -16.41 2.54
CA ASN A 71 10.80 -17.08 1.84
C ASN A 71 10.33 -18.45 1.33
N LYS A 72 10.30 -18.64 0.01
CA LYS A 72 9.89 -19.92 -0.62
C LYS A 72 10.81 -21.10 -0.24
N LEU A 73 12.01 -20.82 0.26
CA LEU A 73 12.95 -21.84 0.77
C LEU A 73 12.64 -22.26 2.21
N GLU A 74 11.72 -21.58 2.89
CA GLU A 74 11.32 -21.86 4.27
C GLU A 74 9.83 -22.26 4.32
N PRO A 75 9.49 -23.52 3.96
CA PRO A 75 8.10 -23.93 3.73
C PRO A 75 7.23 -23.98 5.00
N LYS A 76 7.80 -23.68 6.18
CA LYS A 76 7.07 -23.61 7.45
C LYS A 76 6.43 -22.25 7.71
N ILE A 77 6.82 -21.21 6.96
CA ILE A 77 6.27 -19.87 7.08
C ILE A 77 5.11 -19.75 6.09
N GLU A 78 3.90 -19.63 6.63
CA GLU A 78 2.69 -19.38 5.85
C GLU A 78 2.85 -18.10 4.99
N PRO A 79 2.27 -18.05 3.79
CA PRO A 79 2.31 -16.85 2.96
C PRO A 79 1.75 -15.64 3.71
N TYR A 80 2.45 -14.52 3.57
CA TYR A 80 2.01 -13.22 4.05
C TYR A 80 2.38 -12.15 3.03
N GLU A 81 1.61 -11.07 3.02
CA GLU A 81 1.70 -10.03 2.00
C GLU A 81 2.97 -9.18 2.18
N THR A 82 3.53 -8.73 1.06
CA THR A 82 4.66 -7.77 1.07
C THR A 82 4.25 -6.40 1.58
N LEU A 83 2.98 -6.02 1.36
CA LEU A 83 2.39 -4.78 1.82
C LEU A 83 1.41 -5.07 2.95
N SER A 84 1.46 -4.27 4.00
CA SER A 84 0.49 -4.33 5.09
C SER A 84 0.34 -2.98 5.77
N TYR A 85 -0.68 -2.86 6.64
CA TYR A 85 -0.93 -1.65 7.41
C TYR A 85 -0.90 -1.94 8.91
N ALA A 86 -0.55 -0.95 9.72
CA ALA A 86 -0.62 -1.11 11.18
C ALA A 86 -2.08 -1.22 11.63
N ASN A 87 -2.98 -0.46 11.01
CA ASN A 87 -4.41 -0.44 11.32
C ASN A 87 -5.29 -0.24 10.08
N GLY A 88 -6.60 -0.29 10.27
CA GLY A 88 -7.58 -0.02 9.22
C GLY A 88 -8.55 -1.18 8.98
N PRO A 89 -9.40 -1.06 7.94
CA PRO A 89 -10.50 -1.99 7.73
C PRO A 89 -10.05 -3.37 7.23
N GLY A 90 -8.81 -3.50 6.74
CA GLY A 90 -8.19 -4.77 6.34
C GLY A 90 -8.19 -5.83 7.44
N PHE A 91 -8.16 -5.44 8.72
CA PHE A 91 -8.25 -6.35 9.86
C PHE A 91 -9.50 -7.24 9.77
N LEU A 92 -10.69 -6.67 9.54
CA LEU A 92 -11.93 -7.46 9.48
C LEU A 92 -12.04 -8.25 8.17
N TYR A 93 -11.46 -7.74 7.09
CA TYR A 93 -11.38 -8.47 5.82
C TYR A 93 -10.58 -9.77 5.99
N HIS A 94 -9.45 -9.71 6.69
CA HIS A 94 -8.53 -10.84 6.87
C HIS A 94 -8.86 -11.73 8.05
N LYS A 95 -9.61 -11.23 9.04
CA LYS A 95 -10.05 -12.03 10.18
C LYS A 95 -10.89 -13.21 9.71
N LEU A 96 -10.49 -14.40 10.13
CA LEU A 96 -11.27 -15.60 9.88
C LEU A 96 -12.52 -15.57 10.77
N ASN A 97 -13.69 -15.77 10.16
CA ASN A 97 -14.96 -15.83 10.87
C ASN A 97 -15.45 -17.28 10.94
N ASP A 98 -14.61 -18.16 11.48
CA ASP A 98 -14.91 -19.59 11.67
C ASP A 98 -14.62 -19.98 13.12
N THR A 99 -15.68 -20.34 13.85
CA THR A 99 -15.61 -20.74 15.26
C THR A 99 -15.01 -22.13 15.47
N ASN A 100 -14.90 -22.94 14.41
CA ASN A 100 -14.34 -24.29 14.47
C ASN A 100 -12.85 -24.35 14.09
N SER A 101 -12.27 -23.22 13.67
CA SER A 101 -10.87 -23.13 13.27
C SER A 101 -10.02 -22.60 14.43
N THR A 102 -8.81 -23.15 14.57
CA THR A 102 -7.78 -22.60 15.47
C THR A 102 -7.00 -21.45 14.82
N LYS A 103 -7.24 -21.15 13.53
CA LYS A 103 -6.58 -20.05 12.81
C LYS A 103 -7.30 -18.73 13.08
N THR A 104 -6.53 -17.67 13.30
CA THR A 104 -7.07 -16.30 13.46
C THR A 104 -7.33 -15.61 12.12
N TRP A 105 -6.50 -15.90 11.13
CA TRP A 105 -6.47 -15.21 9.84
C TRP A 105 -6.85 -16.16 8.69
N ARG A 106 -7.45 -15.60 7.65
CA ARG A 106 -7.66 -16.30 6.38
C ARG A 106 -6.31 -16.56 5.71
N PRO A 107 -6.12 -17.70 5.03
CA PRO A 107 -4.95 -17.94 4.19
C PRO A 107 -5.00 -16.98 3.00
N VAL A 108 -4.08 -16.01 2.95
CA VAL A 108 -4.08 -14.96 1.94
C VAL A 108 -3.85 -15.52 0.53
N GLU A 109 -3.09 -16.59 0.41
CA GLU A 109 -2.83 -17.29 -0.85
C GLU A 109 -4.07 -17.94 -1.48
N GLU A 110 -5.12 -18.17 -0.69
CA GLU A 110 -6.38 -18.73 -1.18
C GLU A 110 -7.40 -17.64 -1.56
N ASP A 111 -7.11 -16.36 -1.29
CA ASP A 111 -8.04 -15.27 -1.59
C ASP A 111 -8.05 -14.95 -3.10
N THR A 112 -9.20 -15.19 -3.72
CA THR A 112 -9.40 -15.00 -5.17
C THR A 112 -9.59 -13.54 -5.57
N ASN A 113 -9.69 -12.62 -4.63
CA ASN A 113 -9.89 -11.20 -4.89
C ASN A 113 -8.58 -10.40 -4.91
N ARG A 114 -7.42 -11.01 -4.67
CA ARG A 114 -6.13 -10.29 -4.55
C ARG A 114 -5.73 -9.46 -5.77
N ASP A 115 -6.23 -9.83 -6.94
CA ASP A 115 -6.00 -9.12 -8.19
C ASP A 115 -6.98 -7.94 -8.38
N LYS A 116 -8.01 -7.81 -7.54
CA LYS A 116 -9.04 -6.78 -7.67
C LYS A 116 -8.57 -5.44 -7.14
N PRO A 117 -9.06 -4.31 -7.70
CA PRO A 117 -8.67 -2.98 -7.26
C PRO A 117 -8.99 -2.71 -5.78
N TYR A 118 -10.14 -3.20 -5.29
CA TYR A 118 -10.64 -2.98 -3.94
C TYR A 118 -10.28 -4.12 -2.96
N TYR A 119 -9.24 -4.88 -3.25
CA TYR A 119 -8.72 -5.83 -2.29
C TYR A 119 -8.11 -5.09 -1.10
N GLN A 120 -8.55 -5.41 0.11
CA GLN A 120 -8.06 -4.81 1.34
C GLN A 120 -6.85 -5.58 1.84
N PHE A 121 -5.70 -4.92 1.88
CA PHE A 121 -4.48 -5.52 2.42
C PHE A 121 -4.56 -5.66 3.94
N SER A 122 -3.83 -6.63 4.48
CA SER A 122 -3.90 -6.98 5.90
C SER A 122 -3.53 -5.81 6.83
N SER A 123 -4.23 -5.74 7.97
CA SER A 123 -3.90 -4.81 9.05
C SER A 123 -4.03 -5.46 10.43
N SER A 124 -3.25 -4.96 11.40
CA SER A 124 -3.12 -5.58 12.73
C SER A 124 -4.15 -5.11 13.75
N MET A 125 -4.77 -3.95 13.52
CA MET A 125 -5.79 -3.38 14.38
C MET A 125 -6.97 -2.85 13.55
N TYR A 126 -8.19 -3.22 13.92
CA TYR A 126 -9.37 -2.68 13.26
C TYR A 126 -9.55 -1.20 13.59
N LEU A 127 -9.63 -0.40 12.53
CA LEU A 127 -10.28 0.90 12.50
C LEU A 127 -11.13 0.95 11.24
N LYS A 128 -12.20 1.77 11.24
CA LYS A 128 -13.03 1.94 10.04
C LYS A 128 -12.22 2.50 8.88
N ASP A 129 -11.34 3.43 9.21
CA ASP A 129 -10.41 4.09 8.29
C ASP A 129 -9.00 3.94 8.89
N GLU A 130 -8.04 3.57 8.07
CA GLU A 130 -6.63 3.54 8.43
C GLU A 130 -6.11 4.94 8.76
N THR A 131 -5.05 5.06 9.56
CA THR A 131 -4.55 6.36 10.03
C THR A 131 -3.35 6.87 9.23
N HIS A 132 -3.21 8.20 9.14
CA HIS A 132 -1.97 8.82 8.65
C HIS A 132 -0.74 8.37 9.46
N GLY A 133 0.41 8.40 8.80
CA GLY A 133 1.74 8.20 9.36
C GLY A 133 2.33 9.53 9.81
N GLY A 134 2.98 9.53 10.98
CA GLY A 134 3.57 10.72 11.59
C GLY A 134 5.07 10.85 11.36
N GLU A 135 5.66 9.98 10.54
CA GLU A 135 7.06 10.05 10.15
C GLU A 135 7.30 11.12 9.06
N ASP A 136 8.56 11.55 8.95
CA ASP A 136 8.97 12.52 7.95
C ASP A 136 8.68 12.04 6.52
N VAL A 137 8.27 12.98 5.67
CA VAL A 137 8.02 12.76 4.24
C VAL A 137 9.10 13.39 3.38
N GLY A 138 9.31 12.83 2.19
CA GLY A 138 10.29 13.33 1.23
C GLY A 138 9.85 14.64 0.56
N VAL A 139 10.81 15.54 0.35
CA VAL A 139 10.67 16.73 -0.50
C VAL A 139 11.65 16.61 -1.65
N TYR A 140 11.15 16.69 -2.88
CA TYR A 140 11.94 16.64 -4.10
C TYR A 140 11.77 17.96 -4.85
N ALA A 141 12.88 18.53 -5.32
CA ALA A 141 12.86 19.80 -6.04
C ALA A 141 13.78 19.73 -7.26
N ILE A 142 13.33 20.30 -8.39
CA ILE A 142 14.08 20.46 -9.63
C ILE A 142 13.76 21.78 -10.30
#